data_AF-A0A0A6PFD6-F1
#
_entry.id   AF-A0A0A6PFD6-F1
#
_cell.length_a   1.000
_cell.length_b   1.000
_cell.length_c   1.000
_cell.angle_alpha   90.00
_cell.angle_beta   90.00
_cell.angle_gamma   90.00
#
_symmetry.space_group_name_H-M   'P 1'
#
loop_
_entity.id
_entity.type
_entity.pdbx_description
1 polymer ?
#
loop_
_entity_poly.entity_id
_entity_poly.type
_entity_poly.pdbx_seq_one_letter_code
_entity_poly.pdbx_strand_id
1 'polypeptide(L)' 'MVDVHTKSTVFLYDSYQIKSDKEQAADYAKNLGFDSVTIALFIPVLEEAVLEKLSTIEVVNGVEVSVVAIGWV' A
#
# COMPACT_ATOMS: atom_id res chain seq x y z
N MET A 1 -10.44 16.65 7.32
CA MET A 1 -11.42 15.68 6.82
C MET A 1 -10.66 14.72 5.93
N VAL A 2 -10.54 13.46 6.33
CA VAL A 2 -10.04 12.40 5.45
C VAL A 2 -11.24 11.94 4.64
N ASP A 3 -11.20 12.14 3.33
CA ASP A 3 -12.26 11.68 2.43
C ASP A 3 -12.25 10.14 2.39
N VAL A 4 -13.41 9.52 2.62
CA VAL A 4 -13.55 8.07 2.92
C VAL A 4 -14.02 7.28 1.69
N HIS A 5 -13.74 7.74 0.46
CA HIS A 5 -14.06 6.97 -0.76
C HIS A 5 -13.00 5.94 -1.18
N THR A 6 -11.97 5.68 -0.38
CA THR A 6 -10.97 4.64 -0.67
C THR A 6 -11.41 3.30 -0.06
N LYS A 7 -11.86 2.34 -0.88
CA LYS A 7 -12.04 0.96 -0.43
C LYS A 7 -10.68 0.30 -0.27
N SER A 8 -10.17 0.29 0.97
CA SER A 8 -8.89 -0.32 1.34
C SER A 8 -8.93 -1.84 1.11
N THR A 9 -8.02 -2.34 0.27
CA THR A 9 -7.78 -3.78 0.09
C THR A 9 -6.51 -4.14 0.85
N VAL A 10 -6.60 -5.02 1.84
CA VAL A 10 -5.50 -5.41 2.72
C VAL A 10 -4.76 -6.60 2.10
N PHE A 11 -3.49 -6.42 1.74
CA PHE A 11 -2.59 -7.51 1.33
C PHE A 11 -1.56 -7.75 2.44
N LEU A 12 -1.55 -8.94 3.02
CA LEU A 12 -0.57 -9.38 4.01
C LEU A 12 0.45 -10.28 3.29
N TYR A 13 1.70 -9.87 3.04
CA TYR A 13 2.86 -10.78 3.00
C TYR A 13 4.22 -10.09 2.85
N ASP A 14 5.25 -10.87 3.18
CA ASP A 14 6.70 -10.65 3.24
C ASP A 14 7.29 -9.53 2.35
N SER A 15 8.13 -8.68 2.96
CA SER A 15 8.75 -7.48 2.38
C SER A 15 9.54 -7.69 1.08
N TYR A 16 9.89 -8.93 0.75
CA TYR A 16 10.64 -9.30 -0.45
C TYR A 16 9.83 -9.25 -1.76
N GLN A 17 8.49 -9.12 -1.72
CA GLN A 17 7.63 -9.13 -2.92
C GLN A 17 6.82 -7.86 -3.19
N ILE A 18 7.02 -6.80 -2.40
CA ILE A 18 6.26 -5.53 -2.48
C ILE A 18 6.09 -4.97 -3.89
N LYS A 19 7.08 -5.12 -4.77
CA LYS A 19 6.98 -4.61 -6.15
C LYS A 19 5.90 -5.32 -6.95
N SER A 20 5.83 -6.65 -6.86
CA SER A 20 4.81 -7.45 -7.55
C SER A 20 3.42 -7.19 -6.95
N ASP A 21 3.34 -6.94 -5.64
CA ASP A 21 2.09 -6.66 -4.95
C ASP A 21 1.51 -5.28 -5.34
N LYS A 22 2.38 -4.28 -5.50
CA LYS A 22 2.01 -2.96 -6.01
C LYS A 22 1.42 -3.05 -7.42
N GLU A 23 2.05 -3.81 -8.31
CA GLU A 23 1.56 -4.04 -9.67
C GLU A 23 0.18 -4.73 -9.66
N GLN A 24 0.02 -5.78 -8.88
CA GLN A 24 -1.26 -6.49 -8.77
C GLN A 24 -2.38 -5.62 -8.16
N ALA A 25 -2.07 -4.84 -7.12
CA ALA A 25 -3.03 -3.93 -6.51
C ALA A 25 -3.45 -2.81 -7.46
N ALA A 26 -2.50 -2.24 -8.21
CA ALA A 26 -2.78 -1.22 -9.22
C ALA A 26 -3.65 -1.77 -10.35
N ASP A 27 -3.33 -2.95 -10.87
CA ASP A 27 -4.12 -3.58 -11.94
C ASP A 27 -5.54 -3.92 -11.47
N TYR A 28 -5.69 -4.41 -10.24
CA TYR A 28 -7.00 -4.68 -9.66
C TYR A 28 -7.80 -3.38 -9.49
N ALA A 29 -7.20 -2.33 -8.94
CA ALA A 29 -7.83 -1.02 -8.75
C ALA A 29 -8.28 -0.42 -10.09
N LYS A 30 -7.40 -0.47 -11.11
CA LYS A 30 -7.69 -0.01 -12.46
C LYS A 30 -8.87 -0.75 -13.09
N ASN A 31 -8.92 -2.08 -12.95
CA ASN A 31 -10.02 -2.90 -13.48
C ASN A 31 -11.36 -2.60 -12.79
N LEU A 32 -11.33 -2.08 -11.56
CA LEU A 32 -12.50 -1.62 -10.82
C LEU A 32 -12.85 -0.14 -11.08
N GLY A 33 -12.03 0.57 -11.87
CA GLY A 33 -12.23 2.00 -12.16
C GLY A 33 -11.80 2.93 -11.02
N PHE A 34 -10.87 2.49 -10.17
CA PHE A 34 -10.28 3.31 -9.13
C PHE A 34 -8.96 3.93 -9.60
N ASP A 35 -8.78 5.20 -9.26
CA ASP A 35 -7.57 5.97 -9.58
C ASP A 35 -6.49 5.85 -8.48
N SER A 36 -6.83 5.27 -7.32
CA SER A 36 -5.90 5.05 -6.22
C SER A 36 -6.20 3.78 -5.41
N VAL A 37 -5.15 3.25 -4.77
CA VAL A 37 -5.22 2.09 -3.88
C VAL A 37 -4.22 2.25 -2.72
N THR A 38 -4.58 1.72 -1.55
CA THR A 38 -3.71 1.71 -0.38
C THR A 38 -3.43 0.28 0.06
N ILE A 39 -2.15 -0.05 0.23
CA ILE A 39 -1.64 -1.31 0.77
C ILE A 39 -1.16 -1.06 2.20
N ALA A 40 -1.67 -1.83 3.16
CA ALA A 40 -1.17 -1.83 4.53
C ALA A 40 -0.12 -2.93 4.71
N LEU A 41 1.11 -2.55 5.08
CA LEU A 41 2.24 -3.45 5.28
C LEU A 41 2.49 -3.64 6.77
N PHE A 42 2.23 -4.84 7.30
CA PHE A 42 2.45 -5.14 8.72
C PHE A 42 3.85 -5.70 8.96
N ILE A 43 4.63 -5.04 9.82
CA ILE A 43 6.02 -5.46 10.11
C ILE A 43 6.30 -5.46 11.62
N PRO A 44 7.13 -6.39 12.13
CA PRO A 44 7.50 -6.44 13.55
C PRO A 44 8.59 -5.41 13.89
N VAL A 45 8.38 -4.15 13.52
CA VAL A 45 9.28 -3.03 13.77
C VAL A 45 8.45 -1.87 14.29
N LEU A 46 8.85 -1.29 15.42
CA LEU A 46 8.21 -0.12 16.01
C LEU A 46 8.95 1.20 15.71
N GLU A 47 10.16 1.12 15.15
CA GLU A 47 10.95 2.32 14.86
C GLU A 47 10.28 3.15 13.77
N GLU A 48 9.80 4.34 14.14
CA GLU A 48 9.05 5.24 13.27
C GLU A 48 9.84 5.60 12.01
N ALA A 49 11.14 5.90 12.15
CA ALA A 49 12.02 6.19 11.02
C ALA A 49 12.15 5.03 10.01
N VAL A 50 11.91 3.79 10.44
CA VAL A 50 11.87 2.62 9.57
C VAL A 50 10.49 2.50 8.90
N LEU A 51 9.41 2.69 9.65
CA LEU A 51 8.04 2.67 9.14
C LEU A 51 7.80 3.76 8.08
N GLU A 52 8.30 4.97 8.32
CA GLU A 52 8.23 6.08 7.35
C GLU A 52 8.97 5.76 6.05
N LYS A 53 10.17 5.15 6.14
CA LYS A 53 10.94 4.75 4.95
C LYS A 53 10.27 3.65 4.12
N LEU A 54 9.50 2.78 4.77
CA LEU A 54 8.77 1.70 4.13
C LEU A 54 7.41 2.15 3.59
N SER A 55 6.91 3.27 4.09
CA SER A 55 5.69 3.90 3.59
C SER A 55 6.02 4.72 2.34
N THR A 56 5.46 4.34 1.20
CA THR A 56 5.81 4.95 -0.10
C THR A 56 4.56 5.25 -0.90
N ILE A 57 4.57 6.34 -1.65
CA ILE A 57 3.54 6.63 -2.66
C ILE A 57 4.21 6.55 -4.03
N GLU A 58 3.65 5.76 -4.94
CA GLU A 58 4.09 5.70 -6.33
C GLU A 58 2.91 5.57 -7.29
N VAL A 59 3.10 5.95 -8.54
CA VAL A 59 2.09 5.74 -9.59
C VAL A 59 2.47 4.50 -10.39
N VAL A 60 1.58 3.50 -10.40
CA VAL A 60 1.73 2.25 -11.16
C VAL A 60 0.59 2.11 -12.13
N ASN A 61 0.89 1.95 -13.42
CA ASN A 61 -0.12 1.75 -14.48
C ASN A 61 -1.23 2.83 -14.55
N GLY A 62 -0.96 4.03 -14.03
CA GLY A 62 -1.88 5.16 -13.96
C GLY A 62 -2.72 5.23 -12.67
N VAL A 63 -2.50 4.32 -11.72
CA VAL A 63 -3.15 4.30 -10.40
C VAL A 63 -2.14 4.75 -9.35
N GLU A 64 -2.55 5.61 -8.43
CA GLU A 64 -1.76 5.97 -7.26
C GLU A 64 -1.77 4.84 -6.23
N VAL A 65 -0.61 4.24 -5.96
CA VAL A 65 -0.43 3.18 -4.98
C VAL A 65 0.27 3.75 -3.75
N SER A 66 -0.44 3.77 -2.64
CA SER A 66 0.09 4.16 -1.33
C SER A 66 0.38 2.92 -0.49
N VAL A 67 1.62 2.75 -0.05
CA VAL A 67 2.02 1.73 0.92
C VAL A 67 2.15 2.40 2.28
N VAL A 68 1.47 1.84 3.28
CA VAL A 68 1.51 2.31 4.68
C VAL A 68 2.06 1.21 5.55
N ALA A 69 3.24 1.40 6.12
CA ALA A 69 3.84 0.44 7.05
C ALA A 69 3.27 0.62 8.46
N ILE A 70 2.83 -0.48 9.06
CA ILE A 70 2.23 -0.55 10.39
C ILE A 70 3.05 -1.50 11.25
N GLY A 71 3.68 -0.95 12.29
CA GLY A 71 4.45 -1.70 13.28
C GLY A 71 3.56 -2.47 14.25
N TRP A 72 3.99 -3.66 14.66
CA TRP A 72 3.35 -4.42 15.75
C TRP A 72 4.37 -5.15 16.63
N VAL A 73 3.93 -5.57 17.82
CA VAL A 73 4.67 -6.34 18.84
C VAL A 73 3.95 -7.63 19.20
#